data_AF-A0A177AT12-F1
#
_entry.id   AF-A0A177AT12-F1
#
_cell.length_a   1.000
_cell.length_b   1.000
_cell.length_c   1.000
_cell.angle_alpha   90.00
_cell.angle_beta   90.00
_cell.angle_gamma   90.00
#
_symmetry.space_group_name_H-M   'P 1'
#
loop_
_entity.id
_entity.type
_entity.pdbx_description
1 polymer ?
#
loop_
_entity_poly.entity_id
_entity_poly.type
_entity_poly.pdbx_seq_one_letter_code
_entity_poly.pdbx_strand_id
1 'polypeptide(L)'
;EESKKIFSCDFDSCILESGYTKSIEFLFDSKNVKYYTTNFILIINERTEKNIRLTGHGVEVDLRLIYVSPTHNERLMSTPNRDSFDVFATGPISIGQTILKSFTFENLTPVSLCFKLYTIPSNISEFFDIHIKPLKWIKLGTKGKDYALKEHSTKSNLSKRKNQKLESSRKMTIEFTPLKRNTNFNFGIIANDYYSLWSKKLVTICGDVKSMSAKLSIDTISFQFVTLGNNMKKTIIIENDGDERIEFEFESIKEHFSINPTNGILKSEESLPLEITFYPLYASNDIRCNNLVCKIKPKIKKKSNVIKNIFLTLTGICLPPISQKEIVNFSVPVRMSETRSITLVNKTHLNWIISPQIEGKYFETVKFINIESQQSKNVDITYKPLKQTTDNIKHFGSIFFPLPDGSALLYKIIGVAEAPKASDKIYMDIAAKAWHEIPLSVVNVLPISQRLRIQFEPIKPDKFEPGTLIKNDYNININALEKKTVIIKIYTYKESIQQFKVSTLKLVYTSGCRILLNGVIHLINDENGENMFYDVTIRSTKPNNIEKIKLSTFVRRSIQHSIKINNPLNIAVILSIYCSSQDILTANQLAIPADSM
;
A
#
# COMPACT_ATOMS: atom_id res chain seq x y z
N GLU A 1 -65.26 44.06 -10.40
CA GLU A 1 -64.67 44.64 -9.18
C GLU A 1 -64.34 46.10 -9.44
N GLU A 2 -64.70 46.94 -8.48
CA GLU A 2 -64.97 48.37 -8.63
C GLU A 2 -63.81 49.17 -9.20
N SER A 3 -64.11 50.03 -10.19
CA SER A 3 -63.25 51.12 -10.59
C SER A 3 -63.09 52.09 -9.42
N LYS A 4 -62.10 51.86 -8.55
CA LYS A 4 -61.67 52.84 -7.55
C LYS A 4 -61.52 54.19 -8.23
N LYS A 5 -62.28 55.19 -7.77
CA LYS A 5 -62.17 56.57 -8.26
C LYS A 5 -60.74 57.06 -7.99
N ILE A 6 -60.10 57.64 -9.01
CA ILE A 6 -58.71 58.15 -8.96
C ILE A 6 -58.52 59.17 -7.84
N PHE A 7 -59.58 59.94 -7.54
CA PHE A 7 -59.71 60.69 -6.31
C PHE A 7 -60.86 60.08 -5.50
N SER A 8 -60.58 59.64 -4.27
CA SER A 8 -61.59 59.21 -3.31
C SER A 8 -61.50 60.08 -2.07
N CYS A 9 -62.65 60.37 -1.47
CA CYS A 9 -62.76 61.14 -0.25
C CYS A 9 -63.70 60.35 0.66
N ASP A 10 -63.24 60.02 1.86
CA ASP A 10 -64.08 59.39 2.87
C ASP A 10 -64.66 60.49 3.75
N PHE A 11 -65.72 61.13 3.26
CA PHE A 11 -66.38 62.23 3.95
C PHE A 11 -67.89 62.12 3.78
N ASP A 12 -68.56 61.78 4.88
CA ASP A 12 -70.00 61.88 5.00
C ASP A 12 -70.44 63.30 5.38
N SER A 13 -71.74 63.58 5.22
CA SER A 13 -72.35 64.82 5.72
C SER A 13 -72.01 65.04 7.20
N CYS A 14 -71.58 66.24 7.56
CA CYS A 14 -71.32 66.58 8.95
C CYS A 14 -71.89 67.95 9.32
N ILE A 15 -72.28 68.08 10.59
CA ILE A 15 -72.66 69.37 11.17
C ILE A 15 -71.37 70.01 11.73
N LEU A 16 -71.06 71.21 11.27
CA LEU A 16 -69.92 72.01 11.73
C LEU A 16 -70.44 73.10 12.67
N GLU A 17 -70.12 72.99 13.96
CA GLU A 17 -70.46 74.00 14.96
C GLU A 17 -69.64 75.29 14.77
N SER A 18 -70.18 76.42 15.23
CA SER A 18 -69.54 77.73 15.07
C SER A 18 -68.16 77.76 15.73
N GLY A 19 -67.14 78.12 14.94
CA GLY A 19 -65.74 78.21 15.39
C GLY A 19 -64.91 76.93 15.22
N TYR A 20 -65.53 75.81 14.80
CA TYR A 20 -64.83 74.56 14.55
C TYR A 20 -64.42 74.43 13.08
N THR A 21 -63.28 73.75 12.86
CA THR A 21 -62.76 73.40 11.54
C THR A 21 -62.67 71.89 11.40
N LYS A 22 -63.13 71.34 10.26
CA LYS A 22 -62.98 69.93 9.93
C LYS A 22 -62.09 69.75 8.71
N SER A 23 -61.10 68.88 8.81
CA SER A 23 -60.23 68.49 7.71
C SER A 23 -60.92 67.44 6.85
N ILE A 24 -60.92 67.64 5.54
CA ILE A 24 -61.39 66.66 4.55
C ILE A 24 -60.16 66.06 3.89
N GLU A 25 -59.99 64.75 4.01
CA GLU A 25 -58.84 64.05 3.46
C GLU A 25 -59.19 63.44 2.10
N PHE A 26 -58.44 63.83 1.07
CA PHE A 26 -58.55 63.26 -0.26
C PHE A 26 -57.43 62.25 -0.50
N LEU A 27 -57.81 61.06 -0.96
CA LEU A 27 -56.90 60.02 -1.42
C LEU A 27 -56.80 60.12 -2.94
N PHE A 28 -55.57 60.24 -3.45
CA PHE A 28 -55.26 60.23 -4.88
C PHE A 28 -54.49 58.94 -5.22
N ASP A 29 -55.11 58.07 -6.01
CA ASP A 29 -54.56 56.77 -6.42
C ASP A 29 -54.38 56.73 -7.94
N SER A 30 -53.16 57.02 -8.40
CA SER A 30 -52.83 57.12 -9.82
C SER A 30 -52.18 55.85 -10.34
N LYS A 31 -52.78 55.24 -11.37
CA LYS A 31 -52.24 54.04 -12.03
C LYS A 31 -51.27 54.34 -13.17
N ASN A 32 -51.32 55.54 -13.77
CA ASN A 32 -50.50 55.92 -14.92
C ASN A 32 -49.72 57.21 -14.65
N VAL A 33 -48.61 57.39 -15.35
CA VAL A 33 -47.80 58.61 -15.31
C VAL A 33 -48.50 59.70 -16.14
N LYS A 34 -49.42 60.44 -15.53
CA LYS A 34 -50.23 61.47 -16.19
C LYS A 34 -50.74 62.52 -15.20
N TYR A 35 -51.07 63.71 -15.70
CA TYR A 35 -51.82 64.72 -14.96
C TYR A 35 -53.32 64.42 -14.94
N TYR A 36 -53.92 64.52 -13.77
CA TYR A 36 -55.34 64.35 -13.50
C TYR A 36 -55.92 65.65 -12.96
N THR A 37 -57.16 65.95 -13.35
CA THR A 37 -57.91 67.10 -12.84
C THR A 37 -59.36 66.67 -12.66
N THR A 38 -59.92 66.94 -11.49
CA THR A 38 -61.34 66.73 -11.21
C THR A 38 -61.89 67.90 -10.39
N ASN A 39 -63.19 68.14 -10.46
CA ASN A 39 -63.86 69.12 -9.61
C ASN A 39 -64.63 68.37 -8.52
N PHE A 40 -64.48 68.82 -7.28
CA PHE A 40 -65.22 68.34 -6.11
C PHE A 40 -66.17 69.44 -5.65
N ILE A 41 -67.45 69.12 -5.51
CA ILE A 41 -68.47 70.09 -5.14
C ILE A 41 -68.87 69.84 -3.69
N LEU A 42 -68.68 70.84 -2.84
CA LEU A 42 -69.12 70.80 -1.44
C LEU A 42 -70.44 71.56 -1.31
N ILE A 43 -71.52 70.86 -0.96
CA ILE A 43 -72.84 71.45 -0.76
C ILE A 43 -72.99 71.79 0.72
N ILE A 44 -73.25 73.06 1.04
CA ILE A 44 -73.42 73.58 2.40
C ILE A 44 -74.90 73.90 2.61
N ASN A 45 -75.52 73.27 3.61
CA ASN A 45 -76.92 73.47 4.01
C ASN A 45 -77.92 73.38 2.84
N GLU A 46 -77.62 72.56 1.82
CA GLU A 46 -78.42 72.38 0.59
C GLU A 46 -78.68 73.68 -0.20
N ARG A 47 -77.93 74.76 0.08
CA ARG A 47 -78.18 76.09 -0.49
C ARG A 47 -76.97 76.69 -1.19
N THR A 48 -75.76 76.35 -0.77
CA THR A 48 -74.53 76.90 -1.34
C THR A 48 -73.59 75.80 -1.80
N GLU A 49 -73.22 75.84 -3.07
CA GLU A 49 -72.23 74.94 -3.65
C GLU A 49 -70.86 75.61 -3.70
N LYS A 50 -69.83 74.92 -3.24
CA LYS A 50 -68.44 75.36 -3.36
C LYS A 50 -67.66 74.37 -4.21
N ASN A 51 -67.23 74.83 -5.38
CA ASN A 51 -66.42 74.04 -6.30
C ASN A 51 -64.94 74.10 -5.92
N ILE A 52 -64.35 72.94 -5.68
CA ILE A 52 -62.93 72.75 -5.37
C ILE A 52 -62.29 71.97 -6.53
N ARG A 53 -61.37 72.61 -7.26
CA ARG A 53 -60.62 71.92 -8.32
C ARG A 53 -59.46 71.15 -7.70
N LEU A 54 -59.48 69.83 -7.85
CA LEU A 54 -58.41 68.93 -7.44
C LEU A 54 -57.54 68.58 -8.65
N THR A 55 -56.23 68.70 -8.49
CA THR A 55 -55.24 68.29 -9.50
C THR A 55 -54.27 67.30 -8.89
N GLY A 56 -53.90 66.25 -9.63
CA GLY A 56 -52.94 65.25 -9.21
C GLY A 56 -52.01 64.89 -10.38
N HIS A 57 -50.79 64.47 -10.08
CA HIS A 57 -49.83 64.04 -11.10
C HIS A 57 -49.32 62.66 -10.71
N GLY A 58 -49.62 61.65 -11.53
CA GLY A 58 -48.98 60.35 -11.42
C GLY A 58 -47.54 60.47 -11.89
N VAL A 59 -46.58 60.08 -11.05
CA VAL A 59 -45.15 60.20 -11.34
C VAL A 59 -44.51 58.82 -11.30
N GLU A 60 -43.57 58.57 -12.21
CA GLU A 60 -42.76 57.35 -12.18
C GLU A 60 -41.71 57.40 -11.07
N VAL A 61 -41.45 56.25 -10.45
CA VAL A 61 -40.45 56.16 -9.39
C VAL A 61 -39.03 56.18 -9.94
N ASP A 62 -38.30 57.24 -9.61
CA ASP A 62 -36.90 57.44 -9.95
C ASP A 62 -35.97 57.38 -8.73
N LEU A 63 -35.50 56.16 -8.43
CA LEU A 63 -34.37 55.89 -7.55
C LEU A 63 -33.09 55.69 -8.37
N ARG A 64 -32.04 56.45 -8.05
CA ARG A 64 -30.74 56.39 -8.71
C ARG A 64 -29.64 55.90 -7.77
N LEU A 65 -28.83 54.95 -8.22
CA LEU A 65 -27.61 54.56 -7.50
C LEU A 65 -26.55 55.66 -7.68
N ILE A 66 -26.08 56.21 -6.57
CA ILE A 66 -25.08 57.30 -6.57
C ILE A 66 -23.71 56.85 -6.02
N TYR A 67 -23.66 55.73 -5.29
CA TYR A 67 -22.41 55.20 -4.76
C TYR A 67 -22.48 53.69 -4.52
N VAL A 68 -21.35 53.03 -4.77
CA VAL A 68 -21.10 51.62 -4.43
C VAL A 68 -19.77 51.54 -3.71
N SER A 69 -19.70 50.86 -2.57
CA SER A 69 -18.43 50.69 -1.84
C SER A 69 -17.42 49.91 -2.68
N PRO A 70 -16.16 50.36 -2.83
CA PRO A 70 -15.13 49.59 -3.55
C PRO A 70 -14.72 48.34 -2.76
N THR A 71 -14.47 47.23 -3.45
CA THR A 71 -13.76 46.06 -2.91
C THR A 71 -12.56 45.76 -3.81
N HIS A 72 -11.49 45.21 -3.22
CA HIS A 72 -10.26 44.89 -3.93
C HIS A 72 -10.59 43.89 -5.06
N ASN A 73 -10.31 44.26 -6.33
CA ASN A 73 -10.49 43.49 -7.57
C ASN A 73 -11.85 43.59 -8.32
N GLU A 74 -12.38 44.79 -8.61
CA GLU A 74 -13.67 44.89 -9.32
C GLU A 74 -13.73 45.99 -10.40
N ARG A 75 -14.49 45.72 -11.48
CA ARG A 75 -14.87 46.67 -12.54
C ARG A 75 -16.38 46.91 -12.49
N LEU A 76 -16.80 48.17 -12.39
CA LEU A 76 -18.17 48.57 -12.70
C LEU A 76 -18.34 48.57 -14.22
N MET A 77 -19.15 47.65 -14.74
CA MET A 77 -19.51 47.62 -16.17
C MET A 77 -20.67 48.60 -16.38
N SER A 78 -20.37 49.82 -16.87
CA SER A 78 -21.42 50.72 -17.37
C SER A 78 -21.73 50.36 -18.82
N THR A 79 -23.00 50.09 -19.12
CA THR A 79 -23.49 49.97 -20.50
C THR A 79 -24.11 51.30 -20.94
N PRO A 80 -24.14 51.62 -22.25
CA PRO A 80 -24.40 52.99 -22.72
C PRO A 80 -25.89 53.41 -22.72
N ASN A 81 -26.82 52.58 -22.27
CA ASN A 81 -28.26 52.85 -22.36
C ASN A 81 -28.85 53.27 -21.01
N ARG A 82 -29.60 54.37 -21.02
CA ARG A 82 -30.16 55.07 -19.85
C ARG A 82 -31.19 54.26 -19.03
N ASP A 83 -31.59 53.07 -19.45
CA ASP A 83 -32.67 52.27 -18.82
C ASP A 83 -32.21 50.91 -18.24
N SER A 84 -30.91 50.58 -18.23
CA SER A 84 -30.40 49.29 -17.73
C SER A 84 -29.58 49.44 -16.44
N PHE A 85 -30.21 49.22 -15.29
CA PHE A 85 -29.62 49.31 -13.95
C PHE A 85 -28.41 48.39 -13.71
N ASP A 86 -27.31 48.99 -13.27
CA ASP A 86 -26.40 48.60 -12.18
C ASP A 86 -26.25 47.09 -11.89
N VAL A 87 -25.48 46.40 -12.74
CA VAL A 87 -25.03 45.03 -12.50
C VAL A 87 -23.73 45.05 -11.69
N PHE A 88 -23.75 44.36 -10.56
CA PHE A 88 -22.62 44.08 -9.70
C PHE A 88 -22.12 42.65 -9.94
N ALA A 89 -21.09 42.52 -10.76
CA ALA A 89 -20.38 41.26 -10.96
C ALA A 89 -19.38 41.05 -9.82
N THR A 90 -19.66 40.08 -8.97
CA THR A 90 -18.70 39.54 -8.01
C THR A 90 -17.63 38.77 -8.77
N GLY A 91 -16.37 38.91 -8.34
CA GLY A 91 -15.34 37.94 -8.72
C GLY A 91 -15.66 36.54 -8.16
N PRO A 92 -14.86 35.51 -8.46
CA PRO A 92 -15.11 34.16 -7.95
C PRO A 92 -15.14 34.15 -6.41
N ILE A 93 -16.21 33.59 -5.84
CA ILE A 93 -16.45 33.53 -4.41
C ILE A 93 -16.31 32.08 -3.95
N SER A 94 -15.65 31.83 -2.82
CA SER A 94 -15.63 30.49 -2.21
C SER A 94 -16.84 30.27 -1.30
N ILE A 95 -17.34 29.04 -1.22
CA ILE A 95 -18.36 28.66 -0.21
C ILE A 95 -17.90 29.09 1.20
N GLY A 96 -18.80 29.72 1.96
CA GLY A 96 -18.53 30.26 3.30
C GLY A 96 -17.85 31.64 3.35
N GLN A 97 -17.46 32.21 2.21
CA GLN A 97 -16.89 33.56 2.16
C GLN A 97 -17.99 34.63 2.20
N THR A 98 -18.08 35.37 3.30
CA THR A 98 -19.03 36.48 3.44
C THR A 98 -18.58 37.71 2.66
N ILE A 99 -19.50 38.26 1.86
CA ILE A 99 -19.30 39.52 1.11
C ILE A 99 -20.21 40.59 1.70
N LEU A 100 -19.63 41.72 2.08
CA LEU A 100 -20.34 42.92 2.53
C LEU A 100 -20.24 44.02 1.48
N LYS A 101 -21.37 44.50 0.98
CA LYS A 101 -21.45 45.59 0.01
C LYS A 101 -22.37 46.69 0.49
N SER A 102 -21.98 47.94 0.26
CA SER A 102 -22.80 49.11 0.54
C SER A 102 -23.20 49.83 -0.74
N PHE A 103 -24.48 50.16 -0.86
CA PHE A 103 -25.08 50.93 -1.96
C PHE A 103 -25.73 52.18 -1.42
N THR A 104 -25.55 53.34 -2.04
CA THR A 104 -26.29 54.56 -1.68
C THR A 104 -27.20 54.92 -2.83
N PHE A 105 -28.51 54.97 -2.54
CA PHE A 105 -29.52 55.38 -3.50
C PHE A 105 -30.04 56.77 -3.17
N GLU A 106 -30.34 57.52 -4.22
CA GLU A 106 -30.91 58.86 -4.15
C GLU A 106 -32.30 58.87 -4.81
N ASN A 107 -33.25 59.49 -4.12
CA ASN A 107 -34.59 59.75 -4.62
C ASN A 107 -34.61 61.02 -5.47
N LEU A 108 -34.83 60.84 -6.77
CA LEU A 108 -34.99 61.92 -7.74
C LEU A 108 -36.47 62.23 -8.03
N THR A 109 -37.39 61.46 -7.44
CA THR A 109 -38.82 61.75 -7.58
C THR A 109 -39.21 63.04 -6.85
N PRO A 110 -40.24 63.74 -7.34
CA PRO A 110 -40.79 64.93 -6.71
C PRO A 110 -41.67 64.64 -5.47
N VAL A 111 -41.76 63.38 -5.02
CA VAL A 111 -42.54 62.95 -3.83
C VAL A 111 -41.69 62.04 -2.94
N SER A 112 -41.88 62.11 -1.62
CA SER A 112 -41.15 61.22 -0.70
C SER A 112 -41.50 59.75 -0.95
N LEU A 113 -40.51 58.88 -0.98
CA LEU A 113 -40.72 57.44 -1.18
C LEU A 113 -40.64 56.67 0.14
N CYS A 114 -41.51 55.68 0.30
CA CYS A 114 -41.46 54.72 1.41
C CYS A 114 -41.47 53.30 0.83
N PHE A 115 -40.40 52.52 1.04
CA PHE A 115 -40.29 51.18 0.46
C PHE A 115 -39.51 50.22 1.37
N LYS A 116 -39.60 48.93 1.06
CA LYS A 116 -38.78 47.86 1.65
C LYS A 116 -38.00 47.12 0.56
N LEU A 117 -36.88 46.55 0.95
CA LEU A 117 -35.97 45.83 0.06
C LEU A 117 -36.24 44.32 0.12
N TYR A 118 -36.18 43.69 -1.05
CA TYR A 118 -36.32 42.24 -1.21
C TYR A 118 -35.31 41.72 -2.24
N THR A 119 -35.03 40.41 -2.17
CA THR A 119 -34.23 39.72 -3.18
C THR A 119 -35.13 38.96 -4.15
N ILE A 120 -34.71 38.89 -5.42
CA ILE A 120 -35.35 38.07 -6.46
C ILE A 120 -34.27 37.27 -7.18
N PRO A 121 -34.44 35.95 -7.42
CA PRO A 121 -35.61 35.16 -7.06
C PRO A 121 -35.67 34.87 -5.55
N SER A 122 -36.86 34.62 -5.01
CA SER A 122 -37.06 34.42 -3.57
C SER A 122 -36.36 33.17 -3.02
N ASN A 123 -36.08 32.17 -3.88
CA ASN A 123 -35.35 30.95 -3.52
C ASN A 123 -33.82 31.16 -3.41
N ILE A 124 -33.30 32.36 -3.66
CA ILE A 124 -31.87 32.64 -3.53
C ILE A 124 -31.34 32.38 -2.11
N SER A 125 -32.21 32.46 -1.09
CA SER A 125 -31.89 32.14 0.30
C SER A 125 -31.52 30.67 0.54
N GLU A 126 -31.82 29.76 -0.40
CA GLU A 126 -31.40 28.35 -0.33
C GLU A 126 -29.92 28.17 -0.69
N PHE A 127 -29.35 29.12 -1.43
CA PHE A 127 -27.97 29.11 -1.92
C PHE A 127 -27.08 30.09 -1.15
N PHE A 128 -27.67 31.14 -0.56
CA PHE A 128 -26.95 32.19 0.15
C PHE A 128 -27.66 32.54 1.46
N ASP A 129 -26.89 32.73 2.52
CA ASP A 129 -27.37 33.46 3.70
C ASP A 129 -27.27 34.96 3.41
N ILE A 130 -28.40 35.67 3.33
CA ILE A 130 -28.47 37.08 2.89
C ILE A 130 -29.06 37.95 3.99
N HIS A 131 -28.35 39.02 4.33
CA HIS A 131 -28.79 40.03 5.28
C HIS A 131 -28.75 41.42 4.64
N ILE A 132 -29.92 42.05 4.51
CA ILE A 132 -30.06 43.42 3.98
C ILE A 132 -30.35 44.38 5.14
N LYS A 133 -29.59 45.47 5.22
CA LYS A 133 -29.82 46.57 6.17
C LYS A 133 -30.09 47.88 5.41
N PRO A 134 -31.07 48.70 5.86
CA PRO A 134 -31.92 48.49 7.03
C PRO A 134 -33.06 47.48 6.77
N LEU A 135 -33.43 46.71 7.81
CA LEU A 135 -34.54 45.75 7.77
C LEU A 135 -35.93 46.41 7.83
N LYS A 136 -35.97 47.69 8.22
CA LYS A 136 -37.18 48.51 8.38
C LYS A 136 -37.49 49.25 7.09
N TRP A 137 -38.74 49.72 6.97
CA TRP A 137 -39.18 50.63 5.91
C TRP A 137 -38.23 51.83 5.77
N ILE A 138 -37.85 52.09 4.53
CA ILE A 138 -36.95 53.16 4.14
C ILE A 138 -37.80 54.32 3.65
N LYS A 139 -37.73 55.46 4.34
CA LYS A 139 -38.32 56.72 3.90
C LYS A 139 -37.23 57.62 3.33
N LEU A 140 -37.38 58.07 2.08
CA LEU A 140 -36.50 59.03 1.42
C LEU A 140 -37.28 60.30 1.07
N GLY A 141 -36.73 61.45 1.42
CA GLY A 141 -37.25 62.76 1.03
C GLY A 141 -36.99 63.06 -0.44
N THR A 142 -37.40 64.24 -0.89
CA THR A 142 -37.21 64.71 -2.26
C THR A 142 -36.10 65.75 -2.32
N LYS A 143 -35.37 65.81 -3.43
CA LYS A 143 -34.43 66.93 -3.70
C LYS A 143 -35.16 68.22 -4.13
N GLY A 144 -36.37 68.10 -4.67
CA GLY A 144 -37.19 69.20 -5.18
C GLY A 144 -38.08 69.87 -4.12
N LYS A 145 -38.94 70.81 -4.56
CA LYS A 145 -40.06 71.28 -3.71
C LYS A 145 -41.04 70.11 -3.57
N ASP A 146 -41.21 69.58 -2.37
CA ASP A 146 -42.25 68.58 -2.10
C ASP A 146 -43.60 69.13 -2.57
N TYR A 147 -44.31 68.36 -3.40
CA TYR A 147 -45.69 68.66 -3.79
C TYR A 147 -46.69 68.25 -2.70
N ALA A 148 -46.23 67.59 -1.65
CA ALA A 148 -47.02 67.38 -0.44
C ALA A 148 -47.37 68.76 0.15
N LEU A 149 -48.68 69.03 0.25
CA LEU A 149 -49.27 70.26 0.76
C LEU A 149 -48.46 70.81 1.95
N LYS A 150 -47.94 72.03 1.80
CA LYS A 150 -47.56 72.83 2.96
C LYS A 150 -48.82 72.95 3.80
N GLU A 151 -48.82 72.36 4.99
CA GLU A 151 -49.83 72.65 6.00
C GLU A 151 -49.87 74.17 6.18
N HIS A 152 -50.94 74.81 5.70
CA HIS A 152 -51.32 76.12 6.19
C HIS A 152 -51.85 75.90 7.61
N SER A 153 -50.93 75.78 8.56
CA SER A 153 -51.26 75.79 9.98
C SER A 153 -51.80 77.18 10.33
N THR A 154 -53.10 77.24 10.60
CA THR A 154 -53.66 78.31 11.44
C THR A 154 -52.98 78.20 12.81
N LYS A 155 -52.32 79.27 13.22
CA LYS A 155 -51.61 79.38 14.49
C LYS A 155 -52.57 79.08 15.65
N SER A 156 -52.46 77.88 16.23
CA SER A 156 -52.81 77.62 17.62
C SER A 156 -51.64 76.89 18.26
N ASN A 157 -51.06 77.52 19.27
CA ASN A 157 -49.91 77.04 20.03
C ASN A 157 -50.18 75.65 20.60
N LEU A 158 -49.42 74.62 20.17
CA LEU A 158 -48.81 73.61 21.04
C LEU A 158 -47.87 72.69 20.22
N SER A 159 -46.67 72.45 20.76
CA SER A 159 -45.61 71.55 20.29
C SER A 159 -44.76 71.99 19.08
N LYS A 160 -43.56 72.52 19.39
CA LYS A 160 -42.42 72.57 18.47
C LYS A 160 -41.96 71.13 18.16
N ARG A 161 -42.60 70.43 17.22
CA ARG A 161 -41.93 69.34 16.50
C ARG A 161 -41.04 69.97 15.43
N LYS A 162 -39.72 69.81 15.57
CA LYS A 162 -38.76 70.14 14.51
C LYS A 162 -39.20 69.39 13.25
N ASN A 163 -39.60 70.12 12.20
CA ASN A 163 -39.72 69.57 10.84
C ASN A 163 -38.31 69.20 10.36
N GLN A 164 -37.86 68.00 10.71
CA GLN A 164 -36.59 67.45 10.27
C GLN A 164 -36.73 67.10 8.79
N LYS A 165 -36.03 67.84 7.93
CA LYS A 165 -36.02 67.59 6.47
C LYS A 165 -35.53 66.17 6.23
N LEU A 166 -36.35 65.37 5.57
CA LEU A 166 -36.05 63.97 5.27
C LEU A 166 -34.91 63.91 4.24
N GLU A 167 -33.90 63.05 4.47
CA GLU A 167 -32.76 62.91 3.55
C GLU A 167 -33.22 62.35 2.20
N SER A 168 -32.74 62.94 1.09
CA SER A 168 -33.06 62.46 -0.27
C SER A 168 -32.24 61.24 -0.68
N SER A 169 -31.19 60.89 0.06
CA SER A 169 -30.33 59.75 -0.23
C SER A 169 -30.06 58.92 1.01
N ARG A 170 -29.93 57.59 0.87
CA ARG A 170 -29.61 56.70 2.00
C ARG A 170 -28.72 55.53 1.60
N LYS A 171 -27.78 55.23 2.49
CA LYS A 171 -26.91 54.04 2.40
C LYS A 171 -27.65 52.79 2.85
N MET A 172 -27.52 51.74 2.06
CA MET A 172 -28.04 50.39 2.28
C MET A 172 -26.86 49.43 2.23
N THR A 173 -26.90 48.35 3.00
CA THR A 173 -25.84 47.33 2.98
C THR A 173 -26.43 45.95 2.80
N ILE A 174 -25.81 45.16 1.93
CA ILE A 174 -26.10 43.74 1.80
C ILE A 174 -24.88 42.95 2.25
N GLU A 175 -25.13 41.95 3.06
CA GLU A 175 -24.17 40.94 3.45
C GLU A 175 -24.69 39.60 2.92
N PHE A 176 -23.88 38.85 2.18
CA PHE A 176 -24.28 37.55 1.69
C PHE A 176 -23.14 36.54 1.77
N THR A 177 -23.48 35.30 2.16
CA THR A 177 -22.53 34.20 2.30
C THR A 177 -23.03 32.98 1.52
N PRO A 178 -22.28 32.47 0.52
CA PRO A 178 -22.68 31.29 -0.23
C PRO A 178 -22.63 30.03 0.64
N LEU A 179 -23.72 29.27 0.61
CA LEU A 179 -23.91 28.00 1.35
C LEU A 179 -23.71 26.77 0.46
N LYS A 180 -23.96 26.90 -0.85
CA LYS A 180 -23.90 25.81 -1.83
C LYS A 180 -23.16 26.26 -3.10
N ARG A 181 -22.64 25.29 -3.86
CA ARG A 181 -22.08 25.52 -5.20
C ARG A 181 -23.17 26.07 -6.11
N ASN A 182 -22.86 27.15 -6.84
CA ASN A 182 -23.75 27.75 -7.81
C ASN A 182 -22.91 28.49 -8.87
N THR A 183 -22.84 27.90 -10.07
CA THR A 183 -22.17 28.50 -11.22
C THR A 183 -23.14 29.44 -11.92
N ASN A 184 -22.73 30.69 -12.17
CA ASN A 184 -23.55 31.77 -12.69
C ASN A 184 -24.77 32.14 -11.84
N PHE A 185 -24.58 32.37 -10.54
CA PHE A 185 -25.67 32.90 -9.73
C PHE A 185 -26.02 34.32 -10.17
N ASN A 186 -27.31 34.65 -10.13
CA ASN A 186 -27.82 35.96 -10.50
C ASN A 186 -29.07 36.26 -9.66
N PHE A 187 -29.01 37.32 -8.86
CA PHE A 187 -30.16 37.79 -8.10
C PHE A 187 -30.23 39.32 -8.07
N GLY A 188 -31.44 39.86 -8.09
CA GLY A 188 -31.71 41.29 -7.99
C GLY A 188 -32.09 41.71 -6.58
N ILE A 189 -31.73 42.93 -6.22
CA ILE A 189 -32.32 43.67 -5.10
C ILE A 189 -33.42 44.56 -5.68
N ILE A 190 -34.64 44.39 -5.19
CA ILE A 190 -35.80 45.20 -5.58
C ILE A 190 -36.27 46.08 -4.42
N ALA A 191 -36.72 47.29 -4.74
CA ALA A 191 -37.50 48.14 -3.86
C ALA A 191 -38.99 47.94 -4.19
N ASN A 192 -39.79 47.70 -3.17
CA ASN A 192 -41.24 47.55 -3.30
C ASN A 192 -41.96 48.38 -2.23
N ASP A 193 -43.03 49.05 -2.64
CA ASP A 193 -43.97 49.72 -1.74
C ASP A 193 -45.30 48.96 -1.72
N TYR A 194 -45.78 48.64 -0.52
CA TYR A 194 -47.02 47.91 -0.31
C TYR A 194 -48.26 48.74 -0.63
N TYR A 195 -48.20 50.06 -0.40
CA TYR A 195 -49.37 50.94 -0.58
C TYR A 195 -49.53 51.39 -2.04
N SER A 196 -48.41 51.69 -2.70
CA SER A 196 -48.42 52.30 -4.03
C SER A 196 -48.19 51.29 -5.16
N LEU A 197 -48.04 49.99 -4.84
CA LEU A 197 -47.90 48.85 -5.76
C LEU A 197 -46.79 48.99 -6.84
N TRP A 198 -45.84 49.92 -6.66
CA TRP A 198 -44.70 50.03 -7.55
C TRP A 198 -43.57 49.12 -7.08
N SER A 199 -42.88 48.51 -8.05
CA SER A 199 -41.67 47.74 -7.81
C SER A 199 -40.58 48.19 -8.77
N LYS A 200 -39.36 48.39 -8.26
CA LYS A 200 -38.20 48.80 -9.06
C LYS A 200 -37.00 47.93 -8.71
N LYS A 201 -36.37 47.32 -9.73
CA LYS A 201 -35.08 46.64 -9.57
C LYS A 201 -34.00 47.69 -9.39
N LEU A 202 -33.29 47.61 -8.27
CA LEU A 202 -32.24 48.57 -7.92
C LEU A 202 -30.87 48.14 -8.45
N VAL A 203 -30.46 46.91 -8.15
CA VAL A 203 -29.15 46.34 -8.51
C VAL A 203 -29.31 44.86 -8.82
N THR A 204 -28.54 44.34 -9.78
CA THR A 204 -28.38 42.90 -10.00
C THR A 204 -27.01 42.46 -9.51
N ILE A 205 -26.94 41.45 -8.66
CA ILE A 205 -25.70 40.83 -8.19
C ILE A 205 -25.54 39.50 -8.93
N CYS A 206 -24.39 39.31 -9.58
CA CYS A 206 -24.06 38.07 -10.26
C CYS A 206 -22.63 37.62 -10.00
N GLY A 207 -22.34 36.35 -10.26
CA GLY A 207 -20.99 35.80 -10.26
C GLY A 207 -20.97 34.28 -10.13
N ASP A 208 -19.82 33.75 -9.73
CA ASP A 208 -19.59 32.32 -9.61
C ASP A 208 -19.18 31.93 -8.20
N VAL A 209 -19.87 30.92 -7.64
CA VAL A 209 -19.47 30.29 -6.38
C VAL A 209 -18.65 29.04 -6.70
N LYS A 210 -17.36 29.11 -6.39
CA LYS A 210 -16.44 27.97 -6.50
C LYS A 210 -16.49 27.12 -5.24
N SER A 211 -16.50 25.80 -5.41
CA SER A 211 -16.39 24.84 -4.29
C SER A 211 -15.00 24.23 -4.19
N MET A 212 -14.59 23.94 -2.96
CA MET A 212 -13.42 23.12 -2.65
C MET A 212 -13.91 21.90 -1.88
N SER A 213 -13.99 20.76 -2.55
CA SER A 213 -14.49 19.53 -1.96
C SER A 213 -13.79 18.31 -2.56
N ALA A 214 -13.71 17.25 -1.77
CA ALA A 214 -13.38 15.93 -2.25
C ALA A 214 -14.38 14.92 -1.68
N LYS A 215 -14.47 13.79 -2.36
CA LYS A 215 -15.17 12.59 -1.90
C LYS A 215 -14.31 11.35 -2.16
N LEU A 216 -14.53 10.33 -1.33
CA LEU A 216 -14.00 9.00 -1.54
C LEU A 216 -15.08 8.18 -2.25
N SER A 217 -14.67 7.28 -3.13
CA SER A 217 -15.59 6.34 -3.79
C SER A 217 -16.32 5.45 -2.79
N ILE A 218 -15.65 5.13 -1.67
CA ILE A 218 -16.16 4.30 -0.58
C ILE A 218 -15.59 4.85 0.74
N ASP A 219 -16.42 5.00 1.76
CA ASP A 219 -16.07 5.50 3.09
C ASP A 219 -15.80 4.40 4.12
N THR A 220 -16.20 3.15 3.82
CA THR A 220 -15.99 1.97 4.67
C THR A 220 -15.48 0.80 3.85
N ILE A 221 -14.31 0.29 4.21
CA ILE A 221 -13.68 -0.86 3.54
C ILE A 221 -13.57 -2.01 4.52
N SER A 222 -14.08 -3.17 4.12
CA SER A 222 -13.85 -4.43 4.82
C SER A 222 -12.90 -5.32 4.02
N PHE A 223 -11.80 -5.73 4.63
CA PHE A 223 -10.83 -6.70 4.09
C PHE A 223 -11.25 -8.15 4.32
N GLN A 224 -12.46 -8.39 4.85
CA GLN A 224 -12.93 -9.73 5.23
C GLN A 224 -11.89 -10.44 6.11
N PHE A 225 -11.48 -11.66 5.79
CA PHE A 225 -10.43 -12.37 6.52
C PHE A 225 -9.10 -12.35 5.76
N VAL A 226 -8.02 -12.18 6.51
CA VAL A 226 -6.64 -12.34 6.05
C VAL A 226 -5.94 -13.31 6.98
N THR A 227 -5.15 -14.22 6.44
CA THR A 227 -4.36 -15.16 7.24
C THR A 227 -3.14 -14.45 7.83
N LEU A 228 -2.84 -14.70 9.11
CA LEU A 228 -1.67 -14.14 9.78
C LEU A 228 -0.38 -14.44 9.00
N GLY A 229 0.44 -13.42 8.75
CA GLY A 229 1.63 -13.51 7.90
C GLY A 229 1.39 -13.18 6.42
N ASN A 230 0.12 -13.07 5.98
CA ASN A 230 -0.25 -12.55 4.67
C ASN A 230 -0.71 -11.07 4.75
N ASN A 231 -0.84 -10.42 3.61
CA ASN A 231 -1.46 -9.11 3.48
C ASN A 231 -2.49 -9.10 2.35
N MET A 232 -3.39 -8.12 2.38
CA MET A 232 -4.36 -7.89 1.30
C MET A 232 -4.35 -6.41 0.91
N LYS A 233 -4.49 -6.14 -0.38
CA LYS A 233 -4.57 -4.80 -0.94
C LYS A 233 -5.94 -4.54 -1.55
N LYS A 234 -6.47 -3.34 -1.34
CA LYS A 234 -7.68 -2.83 -2.00
C LYS A 234 -7.42 -1.41 -2.50
N THR A 235 -7.95 -1.10 -3.67
CA THR A 235 -7.85 0.23 -4.25
C THR A 235 -9.20 0.95 -4.15
N ILE A 236 -9.19 2.16 -3.63
CA ILE A 236 -10.32 3.10 -3.70
C ILE A 236 -9.92 4.33 -4.50
N ILE A 237 -10.88 5.20 -4.82
CA ILE A 237 -10.61 6.43 -5.56
C ILE A 237 -10.95 7.61 -4.66
N ILE A 238 -10.03 8.59 -4.58
CA ILE A 238 -10.32 9.93 -4.11
C ILE A 238 -10.52 10.84 -5.32
N GLU A 239 -11.61 11.59 -5.34
CA GLU A 239 -11.93 12.51 -6.43
C GLU A 239 -12.15 13.91 -5.89
N ASN A 240 -11.63 14.91 -6.63
CA ASN A 240 -11.94 16.31 -6.38
C ASN A 240 -13.21 16.66 -7.15
N ASP A 241 -14.33 16.73 -6.42
CA ASP A 241 -15.63 17.14 -6.94
C ASP A 241 -15.84 18.67 -6.84
N GLY A 242 -14.78 19.42 -6.53
CA GLY A 242 -14.74 20.88 -6.51
C GLY A 242 -14.13 21.53 -7.74
N ASP A 243 -14.26 22.85 -7.80
CA ASP A 243 -13.83 23.71 -8.92
C ASP A 243 -12.36 24.17 -8.80
N GLU A 244 -11.77 23.98 -7.62
CA GLU A 244 -10.45 24.49 -7.26
C GLU A 244 -9.49 23.37 -6.88
N ARG A 245 -8.20 23.67 -6.94
CA ARG A 245 -7.16 22.69 -6.58
C ARG A 245 -7.13 22.50 -5.07
N ILE A 246 -7.17 21.25 -4.65
CA ILE A 246 -7.13 20.86 -3.25
C ILE A 246 -5.89 20.02 -2.96
N GLU A 247 -5.47 20.06 -1.71
CA GLU A 247 -4.50 19.13 -1.16
C GLU A 247 -5.22 18.22 -0.16
N PHE A 248 -4.96 16.93 -0.24
CA PHE A 248 -5.48 15.95 0.72
C PHE A 248 -4.31 15.39 1.53
N GLU A 249 -4.56 15.14 2.81
CA GLU A 249 -3.58 14.55 3.72
C GLU A 249 -4.31 13.62 4.71
N PHE A 250 -3.94 12.33 4.69
CA PHE A 250 -4.40 11.36 5.66
C PHE A 250 -3.59 11.46 6.95
N GLU A 251 -4.27 11.30 8.08
CA GLU A 251 -3.58 11.12 9.37
C GLU A 251 -2.78 9.82 9.40
N SER A 252 -1.83 9.74 10.34
CA SER A 252 -0.98 8.56 10.50
C SER A 252 -1.83 7.33 10.79
N ILE A 253 -1.80 6.36 9.87
CA ILE A 253 -2.48 5.08 10.03
C ILE A 253 -1.69 4.19 11.00
N LYS A 254 -2.41 3.45 11.85
CA LYS A 254 -1.84 2.54 12.86
C LYS A 254 -1.40 1.19 12.27
N GLU A 255 -0.65 0.44 13.09
CA GLU A 255 0.12 -0.80 12.88
C GLU A 255 -0.42 -1.91 11.96
N HIS A 256 -1.70 -1.96 11.60
CA HIS A 256 -2.27 -3.04 10.76
C HIS A 256 -2.66 -2.59 9.35
N PHE A 257 -2.65 -1.29 9.08
CA PHE A 257 -3.11 -0.74 7.81
C PHE A 257 -2.09 0.26 7.28
N SER A 258 -2.03 0.40 5.96
CA SER A 258 -1.31 1.49 5.31
C SER A 258 -2.11 1.98 4.11
N ILE A 259 -1.92 3.25 3.76
CA ILE A 259 -2.51 3.87 2.58
C ILE A 259 -1.39 4.48 1.75
N ASN A 260 -1.49 4.36 0.44
CA ASN A 260 -0.55 4.96 -0.49
C ASN A 260 -1.30 5.52 -1.71
N PRO A 261 -1.14 6.81 -2.04
CA PRO A 261 -0.39 7.83 -1.30
C PRO A 261 -1.10 8.32 -0.02
N THR A 262 -0.33 8.79 0.97
CA THR A 262 -0.85 9.40 2.22
C THR A 262 -1.24 10.86 2.05
N ASN A 263 -0.66 11.55 1.08
CA ASN A 263 -1.00 12.92 0.73
C ASN A 263 -0.88 13.14 -0.78
N GLY A 264 -1.45 14.23 -1.26
CA GLY A 264 -1.38 14.55 -2.67
C GLY A 264 -2.18 15.80 -3.03
N ILE A 265 -2.07 16.20 -4.29
CA ILE A 265 -2.75 17.38 -4.82
C ILE A 265 -3.65 16.90 -5.95
N LEU A 266 -4.92 17.31 -5.90
CA LEU A 266 -5.90 17.03 -6.94
C LEU A 266 -6.32 18.34 -7.60
N LYS A 267 -6.26 18.38 -8.94
CA LYS A 267 -6.89 19.43 -9.75
C LYS A 267 -8.41 19.22 -9.75
N SER A 268 -9.13 20.24 -10.20
CA SER A 268 -10.58 20.13 -10.39
C SER A 268 -10.90 18.94 -11.31
N GLU A 269 -11.90 18.15 -10.93
CA GLU A 269 -12.35 16.92 -11.63
C GLU A 269 -11.30 15.81 -11.75
N GLU A 270 -10.16 15.92 -11.04
CA GLU A 270 -9.14 14.89 -11.02
C GLU A 270 -9.47 13.79 -10.00
N SER A 271 -9.24 12.55 -10.41
CA SER A 271 -9.41 11.35 -9.58
C SER A 271 -8.07 10.64 -9.42
N LEU A 272 -7.79 10.17 -8.21
CA LEU A 272 -6.55 9.46 -7.88
C LEU A 272 -6.87 8.14 -7.16
N PRO A 273 -6.32 7.01 -7.61
CA PRO A 273 -6.43 5.75 -6.88
C PRO A 273 -5.56 5.77 -5.62
N LEU A 274 -6.12 5.31 -4.51
CA LEU A 274 -5.46 5.08 -3.24
C LEU A 274 -5.38 3.57 -2.99
N GLU A 275 -4.18 3.03 -2.83
CA GLU A 275 -3.94 1.64 -2.46
C GLU A 275 -3.90 1.52 -0.93
N ILE A 276 -4.79 0.71 -0.38
CA ILE A 276 -4.87 0.42 1.05
C ILE A 276 -4.43 -1.01 1.27
N THR A 277 -3.41 -1.20 2.09
CA THR A 277 -2.90 -2.53 2.46
C THR A 277 -3.26 -2.84 3.89
N PHE A 278 -3.91 -3.99 4.11
CA PHE A 278 -4.14 -4.58 5.43
C PHE A 278 -3.10 -5.69 5.68
N TYR A 279 -2.32 -5.54 6.75
CA TYR A 279 -1.26 -6.46 7.17
C TYR A 279 -1.38 -6.70 8.70
N PRO A 280 -2.21 -7.66 9.12
CA PRO A 280 -2.45 -7.90 10.54
C PRO A 280 -1.20 -8.47 11.23
N LEU A 281 -0.92 -8.00 12.46
CA LEU A 281 0.26 -8.45 13.24
C LEU A 281 -0.07 -9.59 14.22
N TYR A 282 -1.35 -9.79 14.54
CA TYR A 282 -1.83 -10.84 15.42
C TYR A 282 -3.20 -11.36 14.94
N ALA A 283 -3.55 -12.58 15.33
CA ALA A 283 -4.86 -13.16 15.04
C ALA A 283 -5.95 -12.48 15.90
N SER A 284 -7.01 -12.03 15.26
CA SER A 284 -8.14 -11.36 15.91
C SER A 284 -9.36 -11.41 15.00
N ASN A 285 -10.54 -11.60 15.60
CA ASN A 285 -11.80 -11.59 14.88
C ASN A 285 -12.32 -10.18 14.58
N ASP A 286 -11.64 -9.14 15.07
CA ASP A 286 -12.04 -7.76 14.83
C ASP A 286 -10.85 -6.80 14.91
N ILE A 287 -10.33 -6.39 13.75
CA ILE A 287 -9.28 -5.38 13.62
C ILE A 287 -9.87 -4.19 12.86
N ARG A 288 -9.92 -3.02 13.51
CA ARG A 288 -10.54 -1.82 12.92
C ARG A 288 -9.68 -0.58 13.08
N CYS A 289 -9.76 0.28 12.07
CA CYS A 289 -9.32 1.67 12.12
C CYS A 289 -10.53 2.55 11.78
N ASN A 290 -11.20 3.06 12.82
CA ASN A 290 -12.41 3.86 12.66
C ASN A 290 -12.05 5.33 12.43
N ASN A 291 -12.83 6.00 11.58
CA ASN A 291 -12.77 7.45 11.37
C ASN A 291 -11.37 7.98 11.05
N LEU A 292 -10.61 7.26 10.22
CA LEU A 292 -9.34 7.77 9.71
C LEU A 292 -9.61 9.09 8.98
N VAL A 293 -9.02 10.18 9.46
CA VAL A 293 -9.29 11.52 8.96
C VAL A 293 -8.41 11.80 7.76
N CYS A 294 -9.04 12.21 6.66
CA CYS A 294 -8.42 12.83 5.51
C CYS A 294 -8.75 14.32 5.51
N LYS A 295 -7.74 15.16 5.70
CA LYS A 295 -7.85 16.61 5.78
C LYS A 295 -7.77 17.19 4.38
N ILE A 296 -8.80 17.91 3.96
CA ILE A 296 -8.82 18.65 2.70
C ILE A 296 -8.42 20.09 2.97
N LYS A 297 -7.31 20.52 2.37
CA LYS A 297 -6.72 21.85 2.52
C LYS A 297 -6.73 22.62 1.21
N PRO A 298 -6.83 23.97 1.26
CA PRO A 298 -6.60 24.80 0.10
C PRO A 298 -5.11 24.89 -0.18
N LYS A 299 -4.74 24.88 -1.46
CA LYS A 299 -3.34 25.11 -1.87
C LYS A 299 -2.85 26.56 -1.64
N ILE A 300 -3.75 27.49 -1.30
CA ILE A 300 -3.42 28.92 -1.23
C ILE A 300 -2.50 29.20 -0.04
N LYS A 301 -1.30 29.74 -0.33
CA LYS A 301 -0.15 29.94 0.58
C LYS A 301 -0.38 30.81 1.83
N LYS A 302 -1.59 31.34 2.07
CA LYS A 302 -1.80 32.37 3.10
C LYS A 302 -2.52 31.91 4.38
N LYS A 303 -3.19 30.76 4.41
CA LYS A 303 -3.75 30.14 5.64
C LYS A 303 -4.01 28.65 5.40
N SER A 304 -3.25 27.79 6.05
CA SER A 304 -3.43 26.33 6.10
C SER A 304 -4.61 25.96 7.02
N ASN A 305 -5.81 26.41 6.68
CA ASN A 305 -7.01 25.98 7.39
C ASN A 305 -7.62 24.78 6.66
N VAL A 306 -7.96 23.74 7.42
CA VAL A 306 -8.70 22.58 6.91
C VAL A 306 -10.10 23.05 6.50
N ILE A 307 -10.48 22.77 5.26
CA ILE A 307 -11.80 23.13 4.70
C ILE A 307 -12.84 22.09 5.10
N LYS A 308 -12.47 20.82 4.97
CA LYS A 308 -13.36 19.67 5.18
C LYS A 308 -12.54 18.47 5.65
N ASN A 309 -13.13 17.68 6.54
CA ASN A 309 -12.63 16.36 6.90
C ASN A 309 -13.46 15.30 6.19
N ILE A 310 -12.79 14.33 5.58
CA ILE A 310 -13.39 13.10 5.09
C ILE A 310 -12.95 11.98 6.03
N PHE A 311 -13.86 11.05 6.33
CA PHE A 311 -13.58 9.95 7.23
C PHE A 311 -13.59 8.63 6.47
N LEU A 312 -12.63 7.77 6.77
CA LEU A 312 -12.51 6.42 6.21
C LEU A 312 -12.47 5.39 7.34
N THR A 313 -13.29 4.36 7.25
CA THR A 313 -13.30 3.25 8.21
C THR A 313 -12.76 1.98 7.56
N LEU A 314 -11.73 1.39 8.17
CA LEU A 314 -11.11 0.15 7.71
C LEU A 314 -11.41 -0.97 8.71
N THR A 315 -11.87 -2.12 8.22
CA THR A 315 -12.14 -3.31 9.05
C THR A 315 -11.52 -4.55 8.41
N GLY A 316 -11.12 -5.51 9.25
CA GLY A 316 -10.58 -6.78 8.82
C GLY A 316 -10.56 -7.81 9.94
N ILE A 317 -10.51 -9.07 9.56
CA ILE A 317 -10.39 -10.24 10.43
C ILE A 317 -9.03 -10.87 10.15
N CYS A 318 -8.31 -11.28 11.18
CA CYS A 318 -7.07 -12.02 11.06
C CYS A 318 -7.24 -13.43 11.65
N LEU A 319 -7.11 -14.45 10.82
CA LEU A 319 -7.17 -15.85 11.23
C LEU A 319 -5.76 -16.47 11.23
N PRO A 320 -5.45 -17.39 12.16
CA PRO A 320 -4.19 -18.12 12.11
C PRO A 320 -4.14 -19.04 10.88
N PRO A 321 -2.94 -19.32 10.32
CA PRO A 321 -2.80 -20.25 9.21
C PRO A 321 -3.19 -21.66 9.60
N ILE A 322 -4.11 -22.26 8.84
CA ILE A 322 -4.52 -23.64 9.05
C ILE A 322 -3.58 -24.55 8.28
N SER A 323 -2.90 -25.46 9.00
CA SER A 323 -2.05 -26.47 8.38
C SER A 323 -2.89 -27.42 7.52
N GLN A 324 -2.45 -27.67 6.30
CA GLN A 324 -3.03 -28.70 5.44
C GLN A 324 -2.85 -30.08 6.07
N LYS A 325 -3.84 -30.97 5.83
CA LYS A 325 -3.78 -32.35 6.34
C LYS A 325 -2.64 -33.15 5.73
N GLU A 326 -2.28 -32.81 4.49
CA GLU A 326 -1.19 -33.45 3.77
C GLU A 326 0.16 -32.94 4.27
N ILE A 327 1.02 -33.88 4.67
CA ILE A 327 2.39 -33.62 5.09
C ILE A 327 3.32 -34.07 3.98
N VAL A 328 4.21 -33.18 3.53
CA VAL A 328 5.21 -33.51 2.51
C VAL A 328 6.41 -34.17 3.19
N ASN A 329 6.54 -35.47 3.00
CA ASN A 329 7.64 -36.25 3.57
C ASN A 329 8.76 -36.40 2.55
N PHE A 330 10.01 -36.36 2.98
CA PHE A 330 11.20 -36.63 2.17
C PHE A 330 12.05 -37.71 2.84
N SER A 331 12.66 -38.59 2.06
CA SER A 331 13.62 -39.60 2.54
C SER A 331 14.74 -39.75 1.54
N VAL A 332 15.94 -39.27 1.90
CA VAL A 332 17.09 -39.30 1.01
C VAL A 332 18.39 -39.45 1.80
N PRO A 333 19.42 -40.16 1.28
CA PRO A 333 20.74 -40.18 1.89
C PRO A 333 21.34 -38.78 2.07
N VAL A 334 22.17 -38.60 3.10
CA VAL A 334 22.92 -37.35 3.32
C VAL A 334 23.75 -36.99 2.08
N ARG A 335 23.84 -35.68 1.76
CA ARG A 335 24.47 -35.09 0.55
C ARG A 335 23.77 -35.35 -0.79
N MET A 336 22.68 -36.11 -0.80
CA MET A 336 21.79 -36.20 -1.96
C MET A 336 20.63 -35.22 -1.81
N SER A 337 19.86 -35.05 -2.87
CA SER A 337 18.68 -34.18 -2.87
C SER A 337 17.48 -34.90 -3.44
N GLU A 338 16.32 -34.71 -2.82
CA GLU A 338 15.03 -35.18 -3.32
C GLU A 338 14.14 -33.95 -3.58
N THR A 339 13.39 -33.96 -4.67
CA THR A 339 12.43 -32.89 -5.00
C THR A 339 11.03 -33.47 -5.05
N ARG A 340 10.08 -32.80 -4.39
CA ARG A 340 8.65 -33.13 -4.43
C ARG A 340 7.85 -31.88 -4.76
N SER A 341 6.77 -32.06 -5.50
CA SER A 341 5.95 -30.95 -5.97
C SER A 341 4.63 -30.87 -5.21
N ILE A 342 4.20 -29.67 -4.86
CA ILE A 342 2.85 -29.37 -4.36
C ILE A 342 2.06 -28.72 -5.50
N THR A 343 0.86 -29.23 -5.76
CA THR A 343 -0.04 -28.65 -6.77
C THR A 343 -0.86 -27.52 -6.16
N LEU A 344 -0.67 -26.30 -6.67
CA LEU A 344 -1.50 -25.14 -6.35
C LEU A 344 -2.51 -24.92 -7.47
N VAL A 345 -3.78 -24.70 -7.12
CA VAL A 345 -4.87 -24.50 -8.08
C VAL A 345 -5.44 -23.10 -7.94
N ASN A 346 -5.23 -22.26 -8.95
CA ASN A 346 -5.82 -20.93 -9.02
C ASN A 346 -7.25 -21.02 -9.53
N LYS A 347 -8.23 -20.90 -8.63
CA LYS A 347 -9.66 -20.93 -8.99
C LYS A 347 -10.22 -19.57 -9.40
N THR A 348 -9.40 -18.52 -9.39
CA THR A 348 -9.82 -17.14 -9.65
C THR A 348 -9.66 -16.77 -11.12
N HIS A 349 -10.29 -15.67 -11.52
CA HIS A 349 -10.18 -15.10 -12.87
C HIS A 349 -8.95 -14.20 -13.06
N LEU A 350 -8.12 -14.05 -12.01
CA LEU A 350 -6.91 -13.22 -12.05
C LEU A 350 -5.67 -14.10 -11.90
N ASN A 351 -4.55 -13.67 -12.46
CA ASN A 351 -3.28 -14.35 -12.30
C ASN A 351 -2.76 -14.19 -10.87
N TRP A 352 -2.27 -15.27 -10.28
CA TRP A 352 -1.62 -15.24 -8.97
C TRP A 352 -0.12 -15.04 -9.15
N ILE A 353 0.40 -14.00 -8.52
CA ILE A 353 1.84 -13.77 -8.37
C ILE A 353 2.15 -13.85 -6.88
N ILE A 354 2.70 -14.98 -6.44
CA ILE A 354 2.91 -15.27 -5.02
C ILE A 354 4.39 -15.55 -4.75
N SER A 355 4.82 -15.19 -3.54
CA SER A 355 6.17 -15.45 -3.02
C SER A 355 6.05 -16.43 -1.85
N PRO A 356 6.32 -17.73 -2.05
CA PRO A 356 6.24 -18.69 -0.96
C PRO A 356 7.32 -18.41 0.09
N GLN A 357 6.99 -18.68 1.35
CA GLN A 357 7.91 -18.56 2.47
C GLN A 357 8.18 -19.96 3.02
N ILE A 358 9.43 -20.40 2.94
CA ILE A 358 9.85 -21.72 3.41
C ILE A 358 10.68 -21.58 4.69
N GLU A 359 10.35 -22.38 5.69
CA GLU A 359 11.08 -22.50 6.95
C GLU A 359 11.77 -23.87 7.01
N GLY A 360 12.99 -23.86 7.54
CA GLY A 360 13.80 -25.06 7.75
C GLY A 360 15.09 -25.03 6.95
N LYS A 361 16.20 -25.34 7.63
CA LYS A 361 17.57 -25.15 7.12
C LYS A 361 17.91 -25.96 5.86
N TYR A 362 17.23 -27.08 5.63
CA TYR A 362 17.56 -28.05 4.57
C TYR A 362 16.54 -28.06 3.43
N PHE A 363 15.58 -27.14 3.42
CA PHE A 363 14.54 -27.09 2.41
C PHE A 363 14.66 -25.81 1.58
N GLU A 364 14.50 -25.95 0.27
CA GLU A 364 14.56 -24.87 -0.69
C GLU A 364 13.36 -24.95 -1.63
N THR A 365 12.89 -23.78 -2.09
CA THR A 365 11.85 -23.68 -3.11
C THR A 365 12.08 -22.43 -3.95
N VAL A 366 11.29 -22.27 -5.00
CA VAL A 366 11.32 -21.10 -5.89
C VAL A 366 10.89 -19.84 -5.14
N LYS A 367 11.51 -18.70 -5.45
CA LYS A 367 11.20 -17.41 -4.79
C LYS A 367 9.87 -16.79 -5.24
N PHE A 368 9.48 -17.03 -6.49
CA PHE A 368 8.27 -16.47 -7.08
C PHE A 368 7.54 -17.51 -7.90
N ILE A 369 6.22 -17.52 -7.81
CA ILE A 369 5.34 -18.42 -8.54
C ILE A 369 4.28 -17.55 -9.25
N ASN A 370 4.21 -17.69 -10.57
CA ASN A 370 3.10 -17.17 -11.36
C ASN A 370 2.16 -18.33 -11.74
N ILE A 371 0.87 -18.22 -11.41
CA ILE A 371 -0.18 -19.18 -11.76
C ILE A 371 -1.28 -18.41 -12.49
N GLU A 372 -1.49 -18.76 -13.76
CA GLU A 372 -2.53 -18.13 -14.59
C GLU A 372 -3.94 -18.39 -14.03
N SER A 373 -4.89 -17.53 -14.38
CA SER A 373 -6.29 -17.68 -13.99
C SER A 373 -6.83 -19.06 -14.37
N GLN A 374 -7.58 -19.70 -13.46
CA GLN A 374 -8.20 -21.02 -13.67
C GLN A 374 -7.23 -22.17 -14.00
N GLN A 375 -5.93 -22.00 -13.73
CA GLN A 375 -4.89 -23.01 -13.97
C GLN A 375 -4.33 -23.60 -12.68
N SER A 376 -3.67 -24.75 -12.80
CA SER A 376 -2.90 -25.36 -11.72
C SER A 376 -1.40 -25.34 -12.02
N LYS A 377 -0.57 -25.19 -10.99
CA LYS A 377 0.88 -25.24 -11.13
C LYS A 377 1.51 -26.07 -10.03
N ASN A 378 2.47 -26.90 -10.42
CA ASN A 378 3.30 -27.66 -9.50
C ASN A 378 4.46 -26.79 -8.99
N VAL A 379 4.61 -26.73 -7.67
CA VAL A 379 5.67 -26.01 -6.99
C VAL A 379 6.63 -27.01 -6.40
N ASP A 380 7.87 -26.98 -6.87
CA ASP A 380 8.91 -27.89 -6.43
C ASP A 380 9.53 -27.44 -5.10
N ILE A 381 9.64 -28.39 -4.19
CA ILE A 381 10.32 -28.27 -2.91
C ILE A 381 11.47 -29.26 -2.93
N THR A 382 12.69 -28.75 -2.75
CA THR A 382 13.91 -29.55 -2.75
C THR A 382 14.42 -29.70 -1.32
N TYR A 383 14.63 -30.93 -0.89
CA TYR A 383 15.26 -31.27 0.38
C TYR A 383 16.74 -31.64 0.15
N LYS A 384 17.66 -30.95 0.85
CA LYS A 384 19.12 -31.11 0.74
C LYS A 384 19.76 -31.31 2.13
N PRO A 385 19.66 -32.51 2.72
CA PRO A 385 20.22 -32.77 4.04
C PRO A 385 21.76 -32.82 4.02
N LEU A 386 22.36 -32.13 5.00
CA LEU A 386 23.80 -32.21 5.27
C LEU A 386 24.13 -33.05 6.51
N LYS A 387 23.15 -33.30 7.37
CA LYS A 387 23.28 -34.09 8.60
C LYS A 387 22.35 -35.30 8.56
N GLN A 388 22.83 -36.45 9.02
CA GLN A 388 22.01 -37.64 9.14
C GLN A 388 20.97 -37.45 10.26
N THR A 389 19.75 -37.90 10.03
CA THR A 389 18.70 -37.94 11.06
C THR A 389 18.85 -39.22 11.88
N THR A 390 18.63 -39.13 13.19
CA THR A 390 18.52 -40.31 14.08
C THR A 390 17.04 -40.64 14.27
N ASP A 391 16.73 -41.85 14.75
CA ASP A 391 15.34 -42.34 14.86
C ASP A 391 14.40 -41.38 15.63
N ASN A 392 14.95 -40.57 16.54
CA ASN A 392 14.20 -39.60 17.34
C ASN A 392 14.24 -38.15 16.82
N ILE A 393 15.07 -37.83 15.82
CA ILE A 393 15.29 -36.45 15.36
C ILE A 393 15.19 -36.37 13.84
N LYS A 394 14.03 -35.88 13.36
CA LYS A 394 13.78 -35.59 11.94
C LYS A 394 14.04 -34.11 11.64
N HIS A 395 14.21 -33.77 10.37
CA HIS A 395 14.26 -32.39 9.92
C HIS A 395 12.85 -31.86 9.70
N PHE A 396 12.44 -30.90 10.52
CA PHE A 396 11.14 -30.24 10.39
C PHE A 396 11.27 -28.94 9.59
N GLY A 397 10.27 -28.69 8.76
CA GLY A 397 10.11 -27.46 8.01
C GLY A 397 8.64 -27.15 7.76
N SER A 398 8.37 -25.96 7.25
CA SER A 398 7.04 -25.53 6.86
C SER A 398 7.15 -24.72 5.57
N ILE A 399 6.10 -24.74 4.74
CA ILE A 399 5.99 -23.85 3.58
C ILE A 399 4.64 -23.14 3.61
N PHE A 400 4.70 -21.82 3.55
CA PHE A 400 3.57 -20.92 3.58
C PHE A 400 3.38 -20.26 2.21
N PHE A 401 2.21 -20.44 1.63
CA PHE A 401 1.81 -19.84 0.37
C PHE A 401 0.81 -18.70 0.63
N PRO A 402 1.26 -17.43 0.62
CA PRO A 402 0.35 -16.29 0.72
C PRO A 402 -0.47 -16.17 -0.57
N LEU A 403 -1.79 -16.25 -0.47
CA LEU A 403 -2.68 -16.14 -1.64
C LEU A 403 -3.16 -14.69 -1.82
N PRO A 404 -3.43 -14.24 -3.07
CA PRO A 404 -3.86 -12.86 -3.33
C PRO A 404 -5.23 -12.49 -2.75
N ASP A 405 -6.05 -13.48 -2.40
CA ASP A 405 -7.35 -13.32 -1.76
C ASP A 405 -7.27 -13.13 -0.23
N GLY A 406 -6.05 -12.94 0.31
CA GLY A 406 -5.79 -12.79 1.74
C GLY A 406 -5.71 -14.10 2.51
N SER A 407 -6.17 -15.22 1.94
CA SER A 407 -6.00 -16.54 2.54
C SER A 407 -4.56 -17.04 2.39
N ALA A 408 -4.21 -18.14 3.04
CA ALA A 408 -2.91 -18.78 2.83
C ALA A 408 -2.97 -20.28 3.05
N LEU A 409 -2.06 -21.01 2.38
CA LEU A 409 -1.90 -22.45 2.55
C LEU A 409 -0.59 -22.73 3.29
N LEU A 410 -0.67 -23.45 4.41
CA LEU A 410 0.49 -23.86 5.18
C LEU A 410 0.65 -25.38 5.09
N TYR A 411 1.76 -25.86 4.52
CA TYR A 411 2.10 -27.28 4.50
C TYR A 411 3.23 -27.57 5.48
N LYS A 412 3.10 -28.67 6.22
CA LYS A 412 4.18 -29.20 7.06
C LYS A 412 5.09 -30.07 6.20
N ILE A 413 6.39 -29.90 6.38
CA ILE A 413 7.41 -30.64 5.65
C ILE A 413 8.27 -31.40 6.65
N ILE A 414 8.50 -32.68 6.38
CA ILE A 414 9.33 -33.55 7.21
C ILE A 414 10.37 -34.22 6.32
N GLY A 415 11.65 -34.08 6.68
CA GLY A 415 12.77 -34.72 5.99
C GLY A 415 13.45 -35.76 6.88
N VAL A 416 13.72 -36.93 6.31
CA VAL A 416 14.53 -38.00 6.90
C VAL A 416 15.80 -38.12 6.06
N ALA A 417 16.95 -38.02 6.72
CA ALA A 417 18.26 -38.15 6.10
C ALA A 417 18.89 -39.49 6.47
N GLU A 418 18.95 -40.40 5.51
CA GLU A 418 19.54 -41.74 5.68
C GLU A 418 21.09 -41.69 5.68
N ALA A 419 21.73 -42.79 6.07
CA ALA A 419 23.19 -42.90 6.04
C ALA A 419 23.77 -42.53 4.66
N PRO A 420 24.96 -41.91 4.59
CA PRO A 420 25.55 -41.49 3.32
C PRO A 420 25.74 -42.69 2.38
N LYS A 421 25.58 -42.46 1.08
CA LYS A 421 25.91 -43.45 0.06
C LYS A 421 27.44 -43.46 -0.18
N ALA A 422 27.99 -44.62 -0.55
CA ALA A 422 29.40 -44.72 -0.96
C ALA A 422 29.69 -43.71 -2.07
N SER A 423 30.76 -42.92 -1.90
CA SER A 423 31.17 -41.89 -2.86
C SER A 423 31.71 -42.51 -4.15
N ASP A 424 32.39 -43.65 -4.02
CA ASP A 424 32.80 -44.50 -5.14
C ASP A 424 32.97 -45.96 -4.68
N LYS A 425 32.96 -46.88 -5.65
CA LYS A 425 33.27 -48.30 -5.46
C LYS A 425 34.46 -48.68 -6.33
N ILE A 426 35.60 -48.93 -5.70
CA ILE A 426 36.86 -49.16 -6.38
C ILE A 426 37.18 -50.65 -6.38
N TYR A 427 37.44 -51.19 -7.56
CA TYR A 427 37.85 -52.58 -7.76
C TYR A 427 39.21 -52.60 -8.44
N MET A 428 40.21 -53.23 -7.81
CA MET A 428 41.55 -53.33 -8.40
C MET A 428 42.18 -54.71 -8.19
N ASP A 429 42.86 -55.18 -9.24
CA ASP A 429 43.78 -56.30 -9.20
C ASP A 429 45.19 -55.78 -8.97
N ILE A 430 45.83 -56.22 -7.89
CA ILE A 430 47.20 -55.82 -7.54
C ILE A 430 48.11 -57.04 -7.52
N ALA A 431 49.35 -56.91 -7.98
CA ALA A 431 50.33 -58.00 -7.86
C ALA A 431 50.88 -58.05 -6.42
N ALA A 432 50.91 -59.24 -5.81
CA ALA A 432 51.53 -59.43 -4.50
C ALA A 432 53.03 -59.08 -4.54
N LYS A 433 53.58 -58.68 -3.39
CA LYS A 433 54.97 -58.24 -3.20
C LYS A 433 55.36 -56.98 -4.00
N ALA A 434 54.38 -56.17 -4.41
CA ALA A 434 54.60 -54.87 -5.05
C ALA A 434 53.75 -53.78 -4.40
N TRP A 435 54.25 -52.55 -4.39
CA TRP A 435 53.48 -51.38 -3.96
C TRP A 435 52.53 -50.93 -5.06
N HIS A 436 51.27 -50.69 -4.72
CA HIS A 436 50.24 -50.19 -5.63
C HIS A 436 49.61 -48.92 -5.08
N GLU A 437 49.30 -47.99 -5.98
CA GLU A 437 48.72 -46.68 -5.66
C GLU A 437 47.24 -46.65 -6.03
N ILE A 438 46.40 -46.27 -5.05
CA ILE A 438 44.95 -46.15 -5.19
C ILE A 438 44.58 -44.66 -5.14
N PRO A 439 44.23 -44.04 -6.27
CA PRO A 439 43.79 -42.65 -6.28
C PRO A 439 42.31 -42.54 -5.86
N LEU A 440 42.04 -41.80 -4.80
CA LEU A 440 40.69 -41.43 -4.35
C LEU A 440 40.41 -39.97 -4.68
N SER A 441 39.27 -39.71 -5.31
CA SER A 441 38.83 -38.35 -5.64
C SER A 441 37.94 -37.78 -4.54
N VAL A 442 38.48 -36.96 -3.65
CA VAL A 442 37.74 -36.32 -2.55
C VAL A 442 37.25 -34.93 -2.95
N VAL A 443 35.95 -34.66 -2.81
CA VAL A 443 35.33 -33.37 -3.15
C VAL A 443 34.79 -32.69 -1.90
N ASN A 444 35.22 -31.45 -1.65
CA ASN A 444 34.57 -30.58 -0.67
C ASN A 444 33.43 -29.83 -1.34
N VAL A 445 32.19 -30.13 -0.96
CA VAL A 445 30.98 -29.46 -1.52
C VAL A 445 30.62 -28.20 -0.71
N LEU A 446 31.32 -27.93 0.38
CA LEU A 446 31.05 -26.75 1.21
C LEU A 446 31.82 -25.52 0.70
N PRO A 447 31.25 -24.31 0.90
CA PRO A 447 31.90 -23.04 0.58
C PRO A 447 32.99 -22.66 1.59
N ILE A 448 33.43 -23.57 2.45
CA ILE A 448 34.46 -23.36 3.48
C ILE A 448 35.48 -24.49 3.39
N SER A 449 36.76 -24.18 3.57
CA SER A 449 37.84 -25.16 3.61
C SER A 449 37.66 -26.17 4.75
N GLN A 450 37.96 -27.44 4.50
CA GLN A 450 37.80 -28.53 5.45
C GLN A 450 39.13 -29.25 5.68
N ARG A 451 39.35 -29.69 6.93
CA ARG A 451 40.40 -30.64 7.31
C ARG A 451 39.77 -31.99 7.60
N LEU A 452 40.18 -33.00 6.86
CA LEU A 452 39.64 -34.36 6.91
C LEU A 452 40.71 -35.34 7.40
N ARG A 453 40.30 -36.38 8.11
CA ARG A 453 41.13 -37.51 8.55
C ARG A 453 40.68 -38.78 7.85
N ILE A 454 41.62 -39.51 7.24
CA ILE A 454 41.34 -40.81 6.62
C ILE A 454 41.39 -41.92 7.66
N GLN A 455 40.43 -42.83 7.58
CA GLN A 455 40.37 -44.08 8.33
C GLN A 455 40.09 -45.26 7.40
N PHE A 456 40.57 -46.43 7.80
CA PHE A 456 40.43 -47.69 7.07
C PHE A 456 39.67 -48.68 7.93
N GLU A 457 38.58 -49.23 7.41
CA GLU A 457 37.72 -50.18 8.11
C GLU A 457 37.64 -51.48 7.28
N PRO A 458 38.27 -52.58 7.70
CA PRO A 458 38.17 -53.86 7.00
C PRO A 458 36.72 -54.40 7.07
N ILE A 459 36.20 -54.86 5.93
CA ILE A 459 34.84 -55.43 5.81
C ILE A 459 34.92 -56.95 5.67
N LYS A 460 35.76 -57.44 4.74
CA LYS A 460 35.95 -58.87 4.47
C LYS A 460 37.38 -59.13 4.03
N PRO A 461 38.19 -59.91 4.76
CA PRO A 461 37.93 -60.43 6.11
C PRO A 461 37.80 -59.29 7.14
N ASP A 462 37.23 -59.57 8.32
CA ASP A 462 36.97 -58.58 9.39
C ASP A 462 38.24 -57.89 9.93
N LYS A 463 39.41 -58.39 9.56
CA LYS A 463 40.72 -57.78 9.80
C LYS A 463 41.54 -57.88 8.51
N PHE A 464 42.45 -56.92 8.31
CA PHE A 464 43.41 -57.01 7.23
C PHE A 464 44.25 -58.28 7.35
N GLU A 465 44.53 -58.91 6.20
CA GLU A 465 45.34 -60.12 6.14
C GLU A 465 46.74 -59.87 6.73
N PRO A 466 47.30 -60.81 7.52
CA PRO A 466 48.66 -60.71 8.03
C PRO A 466 49.66 -60.52 6.88
N GLY A 467 50.29 -59.34 6.84
CA GLY A 467 51.16 -58.94 5.73
C GLY A 467 50.51 -58.00 4.69
N THR A 468 49.43 -57.32 5.04
CA THR A 468 48.95 -56.17 4.28
C THR A 468 49.47 -54.89 4.94
N LEU A 469 50.17 -54.05 4.19
CA LEU A 469 50.68 -52.75 4.64
C LEU A 469 49.96 -51.65 3.88
N ILE A 470 49.41 -50.68 4.60
CA ILE A 470 48.75 -49.49 4.05
C ILE A 470 49.54 -48.27 4.49
N LYS A 471 50.00 -47.48 3.53
CA LYS A 471 50.66 -46.18 3.74
C LYS A 471 49.79 -45.09 3.13
N ASN A 472 49.47 -44.07 3.92
CA ASN A 472 48.68 -42.93 3.48
C ASN A 472 48.95 -41.72 4.38
N ASP A 473 48.73 -40.52 3.83
CA ASP A 473 48.61 -39.29 4.61
C ASP A 473 47.24 -39.26 5.29
N TYR A 474 47.24 -39.49 6.60
CA TYR A 474 46.01 -39.61 7.38
C TYR A 474 45.24 -38.30 7.53
N ASN A 475 45.85 -37.14 7.26
CA ASN A 475 45.21 -35.84 7.39
C ASN A 475 45.30 -35.07 6.08
N ILE A 476 44.18 -34.56 5.59
CA ILE A 476 44.11 -33.83 4.32
C ILE A 476 43.37 -32.51 4.53
N ASN A 477 43.93 -31.44 3.98
CA ASN A 477 43.25 -30.17 3.83
C ASN A 477 42.71 -30.04 2.40
N ILE A 478 41.44 -29.65 2.27
CA ILE A 478 40.74 -29.40 1.00
C ILE A 478 40.10 -28.02 1.09
N ASN A 479 40.32 -27.16 0.09
CA ASN A 479 39.72 -25.83 0.08
C ASN A 479 38.21 -25.88 -0.19
N ALA A 480 37.54 -24.74 -0.01
CA ALA A 480 36.14 -24.58 -0.36
C ALA A 480 35.88 -24.99 -1.83
N LEU A 481 34.86 -25.82 -2.06
CA LEU A 481 34.42 -26.26 -3.40
C LEU A 481 35.51 -26.96 -4.25
N GLU A 482 36.60 -27.43 -3.63
CA GLU A 482 37.73 -28.06 -4.32
C GLU A 482 37.57 -29.58 -4.45
N LYS A 483 38.05 -30.13 -5.58
CA LYS A 483 38.26 -31.56 -5.81
C LYS A 483 39.74 -31.88 -5.69
N LYS A 484 40.11 -32.78 -4.78
CA LYS A 484 41.50 -33.18 -4.51
C LYS A 484 41.67 -34.69 -4.62
N THR A 485 42.70 -35.13 -5.33
CA THR A 485 43.07 -36.55 -5.42
C THR A 485 44.00 -36.92 -4.28
N VAL A 486 43.65 -37.99 -3.57
CA VAL A 486 44.44 -38.59 -2.48
C VAL A 486 44.95 -39.93 -2.93
N ILE A 487 46.24 -40.21 -2.71
CA ILE A 487 46.86 -41.47 -3.13
C ILE A 487 47.12 -42.34 -1.91
N ILE A 488 46.53 -43.54 -1.90
CA ILE A 488 46.77 -44.55 -0.87
C ILE A 488 47.71 -45.61 -1.43
N LYS A 489 48.78 -45.94 -0.70
CA LYS A 489 49.74 -46.98 -1.08
C LYS A 489 49.46 -48.27 -0.34
N ILE A 490 49.25 -49.36 -1.06
CA ILE A 490 48.99 -50.68 -0.51
C ILE A 490 50.03 -51.68 -0.97
N TYR A 491 50.43 -52.56 -0.06
CA TYR A 491 51.33 -53.67 -0.32
C TYR A 491 50.80 -54.93 0.35
N THR A 492 50.79 -56.05 -0.38
CA THR A 492 50.31 -57.36 0.11
C THR A 492 51.40 -58.42 -0.06
N TYR A 493 51.71 -59.20 0.99
CA TYR A 493 52.69 -60.30 0.89
C TYR A 493 52.11 -61.59 0.28
N LYS A 494 50.79 -61.77 0.33
CA LYS A 494 50.08 -63.00 -0.10
C LYS A 494 48.99 -62.69 -1.14
N GLU A 495 48.63 -63.71 -1.91
CA GLU A 495 47.42 -63.72 -2.73
C GLU A 495 46.19 -63.77 -1.82
N SER A 496 45.27 -62.83 -2.00
CA SER A 496 44.06 -62.72 -1.17
C SER A 496 43.04 -61.79 -1.83
N ILE A 497 41.78 -61.89 -1.42
CA ILE A 497 40.73 -60.93 -1.76
C ILE A 497 40.35 -60.22 -0.47
N GLN A 498 40.45 -58.89 -0.47
CA GLN A 498 40.15 -58.06 0.71
C GLN A 498 39.22 -56.90 0.31
N GLN A 499 38.24 -56.62 1.16
CA GLN A 499 37.30 -55.52 1.06
C GLN A 499 37.42 -54.65 2.30
N PHE A 500 37.53 -53.34 2.12
CA PHE A 500 37.58 -52.37 3.21
C PHE A 500 36.91 -51.05 2.81
N LYS A 501 36.36 -50.33 3.79
CA LYS A 501 35.88 -48.95 3.61
C LYS A 501 37.00 -47.98 3.90
N VAL A 502 37.11 -46.95 3.07
CA VAL A 502 37.94 -45.78 3.36
C VAL A 502 37.00 -44.64 3.69
N SER A 503 37.02 -44.15 4.93
CA SER A 503 36.18 -43.04 5.37
C SER A 503 37.01 -41.79 5.65
N THR A 504 36.47 -40.62 5.33
CA THR A 504 37.08 -39.33 5.67
C THR A 504 36.22 -38.62 6.70
N LEU A 505 36.81 -38.29 7.84
CA LEU A 505 36.13 -37.66 8.97
C LEU A 505 36.62 -36.23 9.14
N LYS A 506 35.71 -35.28 9.32
CA LYS A 506 36.08 -33.88 9.60
C LYS A 506 36.82 -33.80 10.95
N LEU A 507 38.05 -33.29 10.95
CA LEU A 507 38.80 -32.95 12.16
C LEU A 507 38.31 -31.60 12.69
N VAL A 508 37.62 -31.62 13.82
CA VAL A 508 37.31 -30.40 14.59
C VAL A 508 38.25 -30.37 15.79
N TYR A 509 39.04 -29.30 15.90
CA TYR A 509 39.81 -29.04 17.10
C TYR A 509 38.88 -28.46 18.16
N THR A 510 38.17 -29.32 18.89
CA THR A 510 37.58 -28.93 20.17
C THR A 510 38.61 -29.29 21.24
N SER A 511 39.05 -28.31 22.01
CA SER A 511 39.99 -28.45 23.12
C SER A 511 39.42 -29.44 24.16
N GLY A 512 39.77 -30.73 24.06
CA GLY A 512 39.34 -31.75 25.03
C GLY A 512 39.22 -33.20 24.56
N CYS A 513 39.52 -33.57 23.31
CA CYS A 513 39.31 -34.95 22.85
C CYS A 513 40.53 -35.86 23.11
N ARG A 514 40.40 -36.82 24.05
CA ARG A 514 41.38 -37.89 24.33
C ARG A 514 41.25 -39.03 23.30
N ILE A 515 42.36 -39.39 22.66
CA ILE A 515 42.45 -40.53 21.73
C ILE A 515 42.74 -41.79 22.56
N LEU A 516 41.84 -42.78 22.54
CA LEU A 516 42.09 -44.12 23.10
C LEU A 516 42.61 -45.06 22.01
N LEU A 517 43.73 -45.72 22.29
CA LEU A 517 44.31 -46.78 21.47
C LEU A 517 43.61 -48.10 21.79
N ASN A 518 42.79 -48.59 20.86
CA ASN A 518 42.64 -49.99 20.44
C ASN A 518 41.51 -50.04 19.39
N GLY A 519 41.63 -50.95 18.43
CA GLY A 519 40.84 -50.98 17.18
C GLY A 519 39.33 -50.81 17.38
N VAL A 520 38.73 -50.11 16.40
CA VAL A 520 37.35 -49.60 16.33
C VAL A 520 37.17 -48.28 17.07
N ILE A 521 37.16 -47.18 16.32
CA ILE A 521 36.65 -45.89 16.81
C ILE A 521 35.76 -45.27 15.74
N HIS A 522 34.45 -45.39 15.95
CA HIS A 522 33.47 -44.50 15.36
C HIS A 522 33.74 -43.08 15.87
N LEU A 523 34.15 -42.18 14.98
CA LEU A 523 34.18 -40.75 15.28
C LEU A 523 33.07 -40.08 14.47
N ILE A 524 31.88 -40.03 15.06
CA ILE A 524 30.86 -39.08 14.67
C ILE A 524 31.28 -37.74 15.26
N ASN A 525 31.41 -36.72 14.42
CA ASN A 525 31.69 -35.37 14.85
C ASN A 525 30.41 -34.74 15.45
N ASP A 526 30.43 -34.37 16.73
CA ASP A 526 29.24 -33.90 17.45
C ASP A 526 28.70 -32.53 17.01
N GLU A 527 29.43 -31.76 16.19
CA GLU A 527 28.90 -30.49 15.66
C GLU A 527 28.22 -30.65 14.28
N ASN A 528 28.72 -31.52 13.40
CA ASN A 528 28.24 -31.63 12.01
C ASN A 528 27.87 -33.05 11.53
N GLY A 529 28.34 -34.12 12.17
CA GLY A 529 28.10 -35.52 11.75
C GLY A 529 28.59 -35.88 10.34
N GLU A 530 29.38 -35.02 9.69
CA GLU A 530 29.78 -35.18 8.29
C GLU A 530 30.85 -36.26 8.12
N ASN A 531 30.50 -37.29 7.32
CA ASN A 531 31.40 -38.35 6.87
C ASN A 531 31.12 -38.65 5.39
N MET A 532 32.15 -39.09 4.66
CA MET A 532 32.00 -39.73 3.35
C MET A 532 32.90 -40.96 3.31
N PHE A 533 32.48 -42.00 2.61
CA PHE A 533 33.25 -43.22 2.49
C PHE A 533 33.31 -43.76 1.06
N TYR A 534 34.30 -44.59 0.80
CA TYR A 534 34.56 -45.32 -0.43
C TYR A 534 34.59 -46.81 -0.10
N ASP A 535 33.96 -47.63 -0.94
CA ASP A 535 34.10 -49.09 -0.83
C ASP A 535 35.26 -49.53 -1.73
N VAL A 536 36.30 -50.14 -1.15
CA VAL A 536 37.48 -50.60 -1.90
C VAL A 536 37.57 -52.12 -1.83
N THR A 537 37.62 -52.75 -2.99
CA THR A 537 37.82 -54.19 -3.16
C THR A 537 39.13 -54.44 -3.89
N ILE A 538 40.02 -55.17 -3.25
CA ILE A 538 41.35 -55.49 -3.77
C ILE A 538 41.47 -56.99 -3.94
N ARG A 539 41.89 -57.42 -5.13
CA ARG A 539 42.30 -58.79 -5.41
C ARG A 539 43.80 -58.83 -5.63
N SER A 540 44.51 -59.36 -4.63
CA SER A 540 45.95 -59.61 -4.68
C SER A 540 46.22 -60.86 -5.51
N THR A 541 46.81 -60.66 -6.69
CA THR A 541 47.21 -61.67 -7.67
C THR A 541 48.65 -62.13 -7.44
N LYS A 542 49.07 -63.14 -8.20
CA LYS A 542 50.41 -63.76 -8.09
C LYS A 542 51.51 -62.70 -8.12
N PRO A 543 52.57 -62.85 -7.30
CA PRO A 543 53.68 -61.91 -7.34
C PRO A 543 54.34 -61.93 -8.72
N ASN A 544 54.85 -60.78 -9.13
CA ASN A 544 55.66 -60.70 -10.34
C ASN A 544 56.92 -61.58 -10.18
N ASN A 545 57.44 -62.10 -11.29
CA ASN A 545 58.67 -62.89 -11.29
C ASN A 545 59.79 -62.10 -10.62
N ILE A 546 60.36 -62.67 -9.55
CA ILE A 546 61.41 -62.04 -8.74
C ILE A 546 62.67 -61.84 -9.59
N GLU A 547 63.04 -62.85 -10.38
CA GLU A 547 64.22 -62.84 -11.23
C GLU A 547 64.01 -63.75 -12.46
N LYS A 548 64.70 -63.45 -13.57
CA LYS A 548 64.76 -64.30 -14.76
C LYS A 548 66.19 -64.80 -14.96
N ILE A 549 66.43 -66.08 -14.67
CA ILE A 549 67.75 -66.70 -14.84
C ILE A 549 67.79 -67.40 -16.21
N LYS A 550 68.74 -67.02 -17.07
CA LYS A 550 68.96 -67.67 -18.37
C LYS A 550 70.08 -68.69 -18.26
N LEU A 551 69.75 -69.97 -18.40
CA LEU A 551 70.72 -71.06 -18.40
C LEU A 551 71.03 -71.47 -19.85
N SER A 552 72.31 -71.57 -20.20
CA SER A 552 72.78 -72.03 -21.51
C SER A 552 73.93 -72.99 -21.34
N THR A 553 73.84 -74.17 -21.96
CA THR A 553 74.84 -75.23 -21.91
C THR A 553 74.91 -75.98 -23.25
N PHE A 554 75.98 -76.72 -23.49
CA PHE A 554 76.10 -77.61 -24.64
C PHE A 554 75.26 -78.88 -24.43
N VAL A 555 74.84 -79.52 -25.53
CA VAL A 555 74.08 -80.78 -25.50
C VAL A 555 74.82 -81.83 -24.65
N ARG A 556 74.11 -82.49 -23.73
CA ARG A 556 74.63 -83.49 -22.76
C ARG A 556 75.61 -82.96 -21.70
N ARG A 557 75.66 -81.65 -21.44
CA ARG A 557 76.37 -81.07 -20.27
C ARG A 557 75.41 -80.43 -19.29
N SER A 558 75.53 -80.75 -18.01
CA SER A 558 74.81 -80.06 -16.94
C SER A 558 75.46 -78.70 -16.63
N ILE A 559 74.63 -77.74 -16.25
CA ILE A 559 75.06 -76.44 -15.72
C ILE A 559 74.38 -76.23 -14.37
N GLN A 560 75.12 -75.72 -13.39
CA GLN A 560 74.62 -75.43 -12.06
C GLN A 560 74.51 -73.92 -11.85
N HIS A 561 73.43 -73.48 -11.21
CA HIS A 561 73.21 -72.10 -10.80
C HIS A 561 72.69 -72.08 -9.36
N SER A 562 73.26 -71.22 -8.53
CA SER A 562 72.95 -71.14 -7.10
C SER A 562 72.10 -69.91 -6.80
N ILE A 563 70.93 -70.12 -6.20
CA ILE A 563 70.04 -69.04 -5.74
C ILE A 563 70.28 -68.83 -4.24
N LYS A 564 70.57 -67.60 -3.83
CA LYS A 564 70.70 -67.24 -2.40
C LYS A 564 69.33 -66.84 -1.85
N ILE A 565 68.92 -67.48 -0.76
CA ILE A 565 67.67 -67.18 -0.07
C ILE A 565 68.03 -66.94 1.40
N ASN A 566 67.70 -65.76 1.89
CA ASN A 566 67.99 -65.35 3.25
C ASN A 566 66.75 -65.53 4.12
N ASN A 567 66.93 -65.97 5.37
CA ASN A 567 65.86 -66.07 6.35
C ASN A 567 66.08 -65.03 7.47
N PRO A 568 65.45 -63.85 7.35
CA PRO A 568 65.56 -62.79 8.37
C PRO A 568 64.68 -63.06 9.61
N LEU A 569 64.04 -64.22 9.70
CA LEU A 569 63.18 -64.58 10.82
C LEU A 569 64.00 -65.30 11.90
N ASN A 570 63.61 -65.08 13.16
CA ASN A 570 64.18 -65.75 14.33
C ASN A 570 63.74 -67.23 14.47
N ILE A 571 63.16 -67.81 13.42
CA ILE A 571 62.68 -69.21 13.37
C ILE A 571 63.13 -69.81 12.05
N ALA A 572 63.51 -71.09 12.05
CA ALA A 572 63.86 -71.81 10.83
C ALA A 572 62.64 -71.96 9.89
N VAL A 573 62.85 -71.77 8.58
CA VAL A 573 61.80 -71.82 7.56
C VAL A 573 62.02 -73.01 6.64
N ILE A 574 60.97 -73.80 6.39
CA ILE A 574 60.99 -74.88 5.40
C ILE A 574 60.27 -74.40 4.15
N LEU A 575 61.01 -74.34 3.04
CA LEU A 575 60.49 -73.98 1.72
C LEU A 575 60.23 -75.23 0.90
N SER A 576 59.07 -75.32 0.25
CA SER A 576 58.82 -76.29 -0.81
C SER A 576 59.22 -75.70 -2.16
N ILE A 577 60.01 -76.46 -2.92
CA ILE A 577 60.47 -76.04 -4.24
C ILE A 577 59.71 -76.86 -5.27
N TYR A 578 59.14 -76.18 -6.26
CA TYR A 578 58.44 -76.79 -7.38
C TYR A 578 59.03 -76.30 -8.69
N CYS A 579 59.40 -77.25 -9.57
CA CYS A 579 59.80 -76.96 -10.93
C CYS A 579 58.87 -77.72 -11.90
N SER A 580 58.31 -77.01 -12.88
CA SER A 580 57.44 -77.62 -13.89
C SER A 580 58.21 -78.36 -14.98
N SER A 581 59.51 -78.09 -15.15
CA SER A 581 60.36 -78.75 -16.14
C SER A 581 61.01 -80.00 -15.55
N GLN A 582 60.95 -81.11 -16.28
CA GLN A 582 61.63 -82.35 -15.91
C GLN A 582 63.15 -82.29 -16.11
N ASP A 583 63.64 -81.33 -16.90
CA ASP A 583 65.06 -81.17 -17.22
C ASP A 583 65.87 -80.49 -16.10
N ILE A 584 65.19 -79.94 -15.09
CA ILE A 584 65.80 -79.22 -13.98
C ILE A 584 65.76 -80.08 -12.72
N LEU A 585 66.93 -80.45 -12.20
CA LEU A 585 67.08 -81.19 -10.95
C LEU A 585 67.15 -80.22 -9.77
N THR A 586 66.16 -80.24 -8.88
CA THR A 586 66.13 -79.43 -7.65
C THR A 586 65.71 -80.28 -6.45
N ALA A 587 66.13 -79.88 -5.24
CA ALA A 587 65.58 -80.46 -4.02
C ALA A 587 64.08 -80.14 -3.89
N ASN A 588 63.29 -81.04 -3.29
CA ASN A 588 61.85 -80.82 -3.10
C ASN A 588 61.54 -79.89 -1.91
N GLN A 589 62.43 -79.88 -0.92
CA GLN A 589 62.32 -79.05 0.29
C GLN A 589 63.69 -78.47 0.65
N LEU A 590 63.70 -77.25 1.15
CA LEU A 590 64.87 -76.55 1.63
C LEU A 590 64.59 -75.97 3.02
N ALA A 591 65.31 -76.42 4.04
CA ALA A 591 65.25 -75.86 5.38
C ALA A 591 66.32 -74.76 5.52
N ILE A 592 65.90 -73.55 5.86
CA ILE A 592 66.76 -72.39 6.06
C ILE A 592 66.76 -72.05 7.56
N PRO A 593 67.92 -72.10 8.25
CA PRO A 593 68.02 -71.76 9.68
C PRO A 593 67.54 -70.34 9.99
N ALA A 594 67.17 -70.10 11.25
CA ALA A 594 66.87 -68.75 11.77
C ALA A 594 68.08 -67.81 11.58
N ASP A 595 67.81 -66.54 11.35
CA ASP A 595 68.81 -65.46 11.25
C ASP A 595 69.96 -65.71 10.26
N SER A 596 69.67 -66.41 9.17
CA SER A 596 70.64 -66.65 8.10
C SER A 596 70.63 -65.52 7.08
N MET A 597 71.77 -64.83 6.98
CA MET A 597 72.02 -63.65 6.13
C MET A 597 72.84 -63.98 4.89
#